data_AF-A0A961FSY8-F1
#
_entry.id   AF-A0A961FSY8-F1
#
_cell.length_a   1.000
_cell.length_b   1.000
_cell.length_c   1.000
_cell.angle_alpha   90.00
_cell.angle_beta   90.00
_cell.angle_gamma   90.00
#
_symmetry.space_group_name_H-M   'P 1'
#
loop_
_entity.id
_entity.type
_entity.pdbx_description
1 polymer ?
#
loop_
_entity_poly.entity_id
_entity_poly.type
_entity_poly.pdbx_seq_one_letter_code
_entity_poly.pdbx_strand_id
1 'polypeptide(L)'
;MKITHPGFYGQYPVPRPDGTPGLRPATPLEYLDRLTLSNELFADDWRVEGVLDHPAGARMVTSQPVVVGERPTDEQVDVYLRALEFERIPGKSYFASLSRSLAVFDGHNGNFLRGQSGQIFAIDVIPVPLTAELWRAMEAARKI
;
A
#
# COMPACT_ATOMS: atom_id res chain seq x y z
N MET A 1 -9.28 -14.80 1.30
CA MET A 1 -8.09 -15.28 2.05
C MET A 1 -6.88 -15.22 1.12
N LYS A 2 -5.75 -14.72 1.61
CA LYS A 2 -4.47 -14.60 0.90
C LYS A 2 -3.42 -15.34 1.71
N ILE A 3 -2.47 -15.99 1.03
CA ILE A 3 -1.33 -16.63 1.66
C ILE A 3 -0.08 -16.10 0.97
N THR A 4 0.87 -15.57 1.74
CA THR A 4 2.12 -15.07 1.16
C THR A 4 2.95 -16.21 0.54
N HIS A 5 3.90 -15.85 -0.33
CA HIS A 5 4.91 -16.80 -0.77
C HIS A 5 5.86 -17.13 0.40
N PRO A 6 6.42 -18.35 0.46
CA PRO A 6 7.40 -18.70 1.49
C PRO A 6 8.55 -17.71 1.56
N GLY A 7 8.78 -17.12 2.73
CA GLY A 7 9.88 -16.18 2.97
C GLY A 7 9.73 -14.83 2.26
N PHE A 8 8.60 -14.53 1.61
CA PHE A 8 8.37 -13.28 0.90
C PHE A 8 7.01 -12.68 1.25
N TYR A 9 7.05 -11.47 1.81
CA TYR A 9 5.89 -10.81 2.40
C TYR A 9 5.49 -9.54 1.63
N GLY A 10 5.73 -9.53 0.32
CA GLY A 10 5.50 -8.35 -0.53
C GLY A 10 6.68 -7.39 -0.55
N GLN A 11 6.42 -6.16 -0.98
CA GLN A 11 7.42 -5.11 -1.15
C GLN A 11 7.30 -4.05 -0.06
N TYR A 12 8.43 -3.44 0.28
CA TYR A 12 8.53 -2.31 1.18
C TYR A 12 9.24 -1.14 0.49
N PRO A 13 8.65 0.05 0.43
CA PRO A 13 9.27 1.25 -0.11
C PRO A 13 10.47 1.70 0.71
N VAL A 14 11.57 2.04 0.03
CA VAL A 14 12.79 2.55 0.65
C VAL A 14 13.40 3.66 -0.18
N PRO A 15 14.04 4.67 0.42
CA PRO A 15 14.90 5.58 -0.33
C PRO A 15 16.12 4.82 -0.87
N ARG A 16 16.45 5.03 -2.14
CA ARG A 16 17.66 4.48 -2.77
C ARG A 16 18.84 5.44 -2.61
N PRO A 17 20.08 4.94 -2.71
CA PRO A 17 21.28 5.78 -2.70
C PRO A 17 21.33 6.83 -3.82
N ASP A 18 20.64 6.58 -4.95
CA ASP A 18 20.53 7.52 -6.07
C ASP A 18 19.50 8.65 -5.83
N GLY A 19 18.88 8.69 -4.65
CA GLY A 19 17.90 9.71 -4.28
C GLY A 19 16.50 9.47 -4.85
N THR A 20 16.21 8.31 -5.43
CA THR A 20 14.87 7.92 -5.90
C THR A 20 14.20 6.92 -4.95
N PRO A 21 12.86 6.76 -4.96
CA PRO A 21 12.24 5.70 -4.19
C PRO A 21 12.45 4.35 -4.89
N GLY A 22 12.69 3.32 -4.10
CA GLY A 22 12.83 1.94 -4.53
C GLY A 22 11.95 1.00 -3.73
N LEU A 23 11.95 -0.27 -4.12
CA LEU A 23 11.28 -1.35 -3.42
C LEU A 23 12.31 -2.41 -3.03
N ARG A 24 12.13 -3.00 -1.85
CA ARG A 24 12.81 -4.22 -1.43
C ARG A 24 11.79 -5.21 -0.87
N PRO A 25 12.13 -6.51 -0.76
CA PRO A 25 11.31 -7.44 0.00
C PRO A 25 10.99 -6.90 1.41
N ALA A 26 9.72 -6.97 1.79
CA ALA A 26 9.26 -6.64 3.13
C ALA A 26 9.64 -7.76 4.10
N THR A 27 9.94 -7.38 5.34
CA THR A 27 10.00 -8.31 6.48
C THR A 27 8.58 -8.75 6.89
N PRO A 28 8.44 -9.84 7.67
CA PRO A 28 7.13 -10.22 8.22
C PRO A 28 6.49 -9.10 9.04
N LEU A 29 7.28 -8.37 9.83
CA LEU A 29 6.78 -7.28 10.68
C LEU A 29 6.27 -6.12 9.83
N GLU A 30 7.02 -5.71 8.80
CA GLU A 30 6.58 -4.66 7.88
C GLU A 30 5.32 -5.03 7.11
N TYR A 31 5.14 -6.32 6.79
CA TYR A 31 3.89 -6.80 6.21
C TYR A 31 2.72 -6.66 7.18
N LEU A 32 2.93 -6.97 8.47
CA LEU A 32 1.91 -6.79 9.51
C LEU A 32 1.58 -5.31 9.73
N ASP A 33 2.59 -4.46 9.84
CA ASP A 33 2.41 -3.00 9.97
C ASP A 33 1.62 -2.44 8.80
N ARG A 34 1.88 -2.93 7.59
CA ARG A 34 1.11 -2.58 6.39
C ARG A 34 -0.37 -2.94 6.53
N LEU A 35 -0.71 -4.12 7.05
CA LEU A 35 -2.12 -4.52 7.24
C LEU A 35 -2.80 -3.63 8.28
N THR A 36 -2.10 -3.33 9.38
CA THR A 36 -2.60 -2.40 10.41
C THR A 36 -2.88 -1.03 9.80
N LEU A 37 -1.92 -0.47 9.06
CA LEU A 37 -2.10 0.81 8.39
C LEU A 37 -3.23 0.79 7.34
N SER A 38 -3.41 -0.32 6.61
CA SER A 38 -4.53 -0.46 5.68
C SER A 38 -5.88 -0.40 6.40
N ASN A 39 -6.02 -1.07 7.54
CA ASN A 39 -7.24 -1.02 8.34
C ASN A 39 -7.50 0.40 8.88
N GLU A 40 -6.47 1.06 9.39
CA GLU A 40 -6.56 2.42 9.95
C GLU A 40 -6.90 3.47 8.89
N LEU A 41 -6.30 3.38 7.70
CA LEU A 41 -6.46 4.37 6.64
C LEU A 41 -7.74 4.18 5.83
N PHE A 42 -8.10 2.94 5.52
CA PHE A 42 -9.14 2.63 4.55
C PHE A 42 -10.40 2.04 5.20
N ALA A 43 -10.44 1.97 6.54
CA ALA A 43 -11.50 1.31 7.30
C ALA A 43 -11.76 -0.13 6.83
N ASP A 44 -10.67 -0.81 6.47
CA ASP A 44 -10.67 -2.21 6.03
C ASP A 44 -10.67 -3.17 7.24
N ASP A 45 -10.84 -4.46 6.99
CA ASP A 45 -10.86 -5.52 8.01
C ASP A 45 -9.90 -6.66 7.62
N TRP A 46 -8.63 -6.29 7.39
CA TRP A 46 -7.55 -7.26 7.26
C TRP A 46 -7.31 -7.95 8.59
N ARG A 47 -7.31 -9.29 8.56
CA ARG A 47 -7.04 -10.13 9.72
C ARG A 47 -5.89 -11.08 9.44
N VAL A 48 -5.09 -11.33 10.46
CA VAL A 48 -4.06 -12.37 10.46
C VAL A 48 -4.71 -13.64 11.01
N GLU A 49 -4.85 -14.64 10.16
CA GLU A 49 -5.48 -15.92 10.52
C GLU A 49 -4.47 -16.92 11.06
N GLY A 50 -3.18 -16.73 10.75
CA GLY A 50 -2.11 -17.56 11.26
C GLY A 50 -0.81 -17.43 10.48
N VAL A 51 0.16 -18.25 10.90
CA VAL A 51 1.46 -18.39 10.28
C VAL A 51 1.68 -19.86 9.96
N LEU A 52 2.11 -20.15 8.74
CA LEU A 52 2.45 -21.51 8.32
C LEU A 52 3.97 -21.63 8.20
N ASP A 53 4.53 -22.63 8.86
CA ASP A 53 5.94 -22.98 8.72
C ASP A 53 6.22 -23.58 7.34
N HIS A 54 7.37 -23.21 6.77
CA HIS A 54 7.85 -23.76 5.51
C HIS A 54 9.38 -23.69 5.46
N PRO A 55 10.09 -24.68 4.86
CA PRO A 55 11.57 -24.72 4.85
C PRO A 55 12.24 -23.47 4.25
N ALA A 56 11.58 -22.83 3.28
CA ALA A 56 12.06 -21.60 2.64
C ALA A 56 11.67 -20.30 3.40
N GLY A 57 11.10 -20.41 4.60
CA GLY A 57 10.62 -19.29 5.40
C GLY A 57 9.10 -19.29 5.57
N ALA A 58 8.62 -18.71 6.67
CA ALA A 58 7.21 -18.71 7.06
C ALA A 58 6.30 -18.07 5.99
N ARG A 59 5.01 -18.41 6.08
CA ARG A 59 3.95 -17.82 5.25
C ARG A 59 2.91 -17.19 6.17
N MET A 60 2.48 -15.98 5.84
CA MET A 60 1.38 -15.31 6.53
C MET A 60 0.07 -15.70 5.86
N VAL A 61 -0.91 -16.11 6.66
CA VAL A 61 -2.29 -16.34 6.22
C VAL A 61 -3.12 -15.16 6.66
N THR A 62 -3.75 -14.47 5.71
CA THR A 62 -4.56 -13.29 5.97
C THR A 62 -5.91 -13.36 5.30
N SER A 63 -6.89 -12.67 5.88
CA SER A 63 -8.21 -12.49 5.29
C SER A 63 -8.56 -11.01 5.22
N GLN A 64 -9.46 -10.67 4.31
CA GLN A 64 -10.12 -9.38 4.17
C GLN A 64 -11.53 -9.64 3.64
N PRO A 65 -12.49 -8.72 3.83
CA PRO A 65 -13.81 -8.81 3.21
C PRO A 65 -13.71 -8.99 1.70
N VAL A 66 -14.63 -9.78 1.13
CA VAL A 66 -14.72 -9.88 -0.33
C VAL A 66 -15.39 -8.61 -0.84
N VAL A 67 -14.60 -7.78 -1.52
CA VAL A 67 -15.12 -6.62 -2.23
C VAL A 67 -15.44 -7.04 -3.67
N VAL A 68 -16.70 -6.88 -4.07
CA VAL A 68 -17.14 -7.06 -5.46
C VAL A 68 -17.34 -5.68 -6.07
N GLY A 69 -16.65 -5.42 -7.17
CA GLY A 69 -16.69 -4.12 -7.81
C GLY A 69 -15.97 -4.12 -9.16
N GLU A 70 -16.02 -2.96 -9.81
CA GLU A 70 -15.27 -2.70 -11.03
C GLU A 70 -13.99 -1.92 -10.71
N ARG A 71 -13.06 -1.88 -11.67
CA ARG A 71 -11.86 -1.05 -11.54
C ARG A 71 -12.24 0.44 -11.65
N PRO A 72 -11.94 1.30 -10.67
CA PRO A 72 -12.15 2.75 -10.81
C PRO A 72 -11.19 3.37 -11.84
N THR A 73 -11.47 4.59 -12.28
CA THR A 73 -10.49 5.37 -13.08
C THR A 73 -9.37 5.90 -12.17
N ASP A 74 -8.24 6.32 -12.75
CA ASP A 74 -7.17 6.94 -11.96
C ASP A 74 -7.62 8.26 -11.31
N GLU A 75 -8.48 9.04 -11.97
CA GLU A 75 -9.06 10.25 -11.40
C GLU A 75 -9.93 9.95 -10.17
N GLN A 76 -10.68 8.85 -10.20
CA GLN A 76 -11.49 8.42 -9.06
C GLN A 76 -10.61 8.01 -7.88
N VAL A 77 -9.50 7.32 -8.13
CA VAL A 77 -8.50 6.99 -7.11
C VAL A 77 -7.87 8.25 -6.53
N ASP A 78 -7.54 9.23 -7.37
CA ASP A 78 -6.97 10.50 -6.95
C ASP A 78 -7.92 11.29 -6.06
N VAL A 79 -9.20 11.37 -6.43
CA VAL A 79 -10.22 12.03 -5.63
C VAL A 79 -10.39 11.32 -4.29
N TYR A 80 -10.42 9.99 -4.27
CA TYR A 80 -10.54 9.20 -3.05
C TYR A 80 -9.35 9.41 -2.10
N LEU A 81 -8.12 9.26 -2.59
CA LEU A 81 -6.93 9.45 -1.75
C LEU A 81 -6.74 10.91 -1.34
N ARG A 82 -7.10 11.88 -2.19
CA ARG A 82 -7.11 13.30 -1.80
C ARG A 82 -8.09 13.60 -0.69
N ALA A 83 -9.26 12.96 -0.68
CA ALA A 83 -10.21 13.07 0.42
C ALA A 83 -9.66 12.50 1.74
N LEU A 84 -8.65 11.61 1.67
CA LEU A 84 -7.88 11.10 2.80
C LEU A 84 -6.60 11.91 3.07
N GLU A 85 -6.47 13.11 2.49
CA GLU A 85 -5.34 14.03 2.64
C GLU A 85 -4.02 13.52 2.03
N PHE A 86 -4.11 12.64 1.03
CA PHE A 86 -2.96 12.19 0.24
C PHE A 86 -2.91 12.90 -1.10
N GLU A 87 -1.72 13.32 -1.51
CA GLU A 87 -1.47 13.85 -2.85
C GLU A 87 -0.63 12.88 -3.68
N ARG A 88 -1.02 12.70 -4.93
CA ARG A 88 -0.27 11.87 -5.88
C ARG A 88 1.04 12.55 -6.25
N ILE A 89 2.13 11.78 -6.29
CA ILE A 89 3.35 12.25 -6.94
C ILE A 89 3.14 12.20 -8.47
N PRO A 90 3.26 13.34 -9.18
CA PRO A 90 2.97 13.43 -10.61
C PRO A 90 3.66 12.33 -11.43
N GLY A 91 2.89 11.65 -12.28
CA GLY A 91 3.38 10.57 -13.15
C GLY A 91 3.74 9.27 -12.42
N LYS A 92 3.39 9.12 -11.13
CA LYS A 92 3.72 7.95 -10.31
C LYS A 92 2.47 7.32 -9.68
N SER A 93 2.60 6.06 -9.30
CA SER A 93 1.56 5.30 -8.58
C SER A 93 1.70 5.38 -7.06
N TYR A 94 2.39 6.38 -6.52
CA TYR A 94 2.50 6.57 -5.08
C TYR A 94 2.07 7.97 -4.65
N PHE A 95 1.57 8.04 -3.42
CA PHE A 95 0.96 9.21 -2.81
C PHE A 95 1.60 9.50 -1.47
N ALA A 96 1.58 10.77 -1.06
CA ALA A 96 2.10 11.21 0.23
C ALA A 96 1.08 12.09 0.96
N SER A 97 1.01 11.94 2.29
CA SER A 97 0.31 12.83 3.19
C SER A 97 1.29 13.32 4.26
N LEU A 98 1.71 14.58 4.15
CA LEU A 98 2.64 15.19 5.11
C LEU A 98 1.97 15.42 6.47
N SER A 99 0.68 15.77 6.48
CA SER A 99 -0.10 15.95 7.73
C SER A 99 -0.21 14.66 8.52
N ARG A 100 -0.35 13.52 7.82
CA ARG A 100 -0.42 12.20 8.44
C ARG A 100 0.94 11.54 8.64
N SER A 101 2.01 12.08 8.05
CA SER A 101 3.34 11.44 7.98
C SER A 101 3.27 10.01 7.40
N LEU A 102 2.47 9.83 6.35
CA LEU A 102 2.26 8.54 5.69
C LEU A 102 2.43 8.66 4.16
N ALA A 103 2.80 7.55 3.54
CA ALA A 103 2.77 7.39 2.09
C ALA A 103 2.02 6.11 1.71
N VAL A 104 1.43 6.11 0.51
CA VAL A 104 0.77 4.93 -0.08
C VAL A 104 1.47 4.62 -1.40
N PHE A 105 2.13 3.47 -1.46
CA PHE A 105 2.73 2.94 -2.68
C PHE A 105 1.79 1.94 -3.35
N ASP A 106 2.07 1.67 -4.63
CA ASP A 106 1.27 0.79 -5.49
C ASP A 106 -0.21 1.22 -5.62
N GLY A 107 -0.46 2.53 -5.53
CA GLY A 107 -1.77 3.16 -5.66
C GLY A 107 -2.21 3.36 -7.12
N HIS A 108 -1.98 2.39 -8.00
CA HIS A 108 -2.58 2.38 -9.33
C HIS A 108 -4.01 1.85 -9.26
N ASN A 109 -4.90 2.25 -10.18
CA ASN A 109 -6.31 1.85 -10.13
C ASN A 109 -6.58 0.34 -10.06
N GLY A 110 -5.68 -0.51 -10.57
CA GLY A 110 -5.78 -1.96 -10.45
C GLY A 110 -5.78 -2.50 -9.00
N ASN A 111 -5.30 -1.72 -8.03
CA ASN A 111 -5.29 -2.08 -6.60
C ASN A 111 -6.44 -1.45 -5.82
N PHE A 112 -7.46 -0.97 -6.54
CA PHE A 112 -8.70 -0.47 -5.99
C PHE A 112 -9.90 -1.13 -6.67
N LEU A 113 -11.00 -1.19 -5.95
CA LEU A 113 -12.30 -1.58 -6.48
C LEU A 113 -13.33 -0.53 -6.15
N ARG A 114 -14.23 -0.29 -7.10
CA ARG A 114 -15.41 0.55 -6.92
C ARG A 114 -16.63 -0.34 -6.75
N GLY A 115 -17.22 -0.31 -5.56
CA GLY A 115 -18.44 -1.04 -5.25
C GLY A 115 -19.65 -0.47 -5.99
N GLN A 116 -20.77 -1.21 -5.98
CA GLN A 116 -22.02 -0.80 -6.64
C GLN A 116 -22.60 0.52 -6.12
N SER A 117 -22.35 0.84 -4.84
CA SER A 117 -22.71 2.12 -4.20
C SER A 117 -21.83 3.31 -4.65
N GLY A 118 -20.78 3.04 -5.43
CA GLY A 118 -19.80 4.02 -5.85
C GLY A 118 -18.65 4.23 -4.87
N GLN A 119 -18.66 3.58 -3.70
CA GLN A 119 -17.53 3.65 -2.75
C GLN A 119 -16.28 2.99 -3.34
N ILE A 120 -15.11 3.50 -2.96
CA ILE A 120 -13.82 2.96 -3.38
C ILE A 120 -13.18 2.21 -2.21
N PHE A 121 -12.65 1.04 -2.51
CA PHE A 121 -11.92 0.18 -1.58
C PHE A 121 -10.50 -0.01 -2.09
N ALA A 122 -9.51 0.18 -1.22
CA ALA A 122 -8.14 -0.22 -1.50
C ALA A 122 -7.98 -1.72 -1.17
N ILE A 123 -7.38 -2.51 -2.06
CA ILE A 123 -7.32 -3.98 -1.90
C ILE A 123 -5.90 -4.57 -1.88
N ASP A 124 -4.91 -3.88 -2.43
CA ASP A 124 -3.51 -4.35 -2.42
C ASP A 124 -2.50 -3.19 -2.52
N VAL A 125 -2.73 -2.13 -1.75
CA VAL A 125 -1.81 -0.99 -1.68
C VAL A 125 -0.76 -1.18 -0.58
N ILE A 126 0.26 -0.31 -0.57
CA ILE A 126 1.39 -0.38 0.34
C ILE A 126 1.51 0.91 1.17
N PRO A 127 0.67 1.09 2.20
CA PRO A 127 0.82 2.18 3.15
C PRO A 127 2.07 1.98 4.02
N VAL A 128 2.83 3.05 4.23
CA VAL A 128 4.04 3.07 5.08
C VAL A 128 4.22 4.42 5.79
N PRO A 129 4.95 4.46 6.92
CA PRO A 129 5.45 5.70 7.49
C PRO A 129 6.27 6.51 6.47
N LEU A 130 5.99 7.81 6.39
CA LEU A 130 6.73 8.73 5.54
C LEU A 130 7.89 9.33 6.33
N THR A 131 9.07 8.72 6.22
CA THR A 131 10.30 9.30 6.77
C THR A 131 10.77 10.49 5.94
N ALA A 132 11.62 11.34 6.51
CA ALA A 132 12.20 12.48 5.80
C ALA A 132 12.99 12.05 4.56
N GLU A 133 13.72 10.93 4.65
CA GLU A 133 14.50 10.37 3.54
C GLU A 133 13.59 9.83 2.44
N LEU A 134 12.53 9.10 2.80
CA LEU A 134 11.58 8.59 1.82
C LEU A 134 10.83 9.74 1.13
N TRP A 135 10.45 10.78 1.87
CA TRP A 135 9.83 11.98 1.30
C TRP A 135 10.76 12.67 0.29
N ARG A 136 12.02 12.91 0.66
CA ARG A 136 13.02 13.50 -0.26
C ARG A 136 13.17 12.66 -1.53
N ALA A 137 13.17 11.34 -1.39
CA ALA A 137 13.26 10.44 -2.53
C ALA A 137 12.03 10.56 -3.45
N MET A 138 10.82 10.56 -2.86
CA MET A 138 9.57 10.75 -3.60
C MET A 138 9.51 12.11 -4.30
N GLU A 139 9.95 13.19 -3.67
CA GLU A 139 10.02 14.52 -4.27
C GLU A 139 11.01 14.60 -5.43
N ALA A 140 12.18 13.95 -5.32
CA ALA A 140 13.15 13.92 -6.41
C ALA A 140 12.54 13.27 -7.67
N ALA A 141 11.73 12.23 -7.49
CA ALA A 141 11.05 11.55 -8.58
C ALA A 141 9.93 12.37 -9.24
N ARG A 142 9.45 13.47 -8.63
CA ARG A 142 8.51 14.43 -9.26
C ARG A 142 9.16 15.21 -10.41
N LYS A 143 10.50 15.32 -10.40
CA LYS A 143 11.27 16.09 -11.39
C LYS A 143 11.65 15.27 -12.64
N ILE A 144 11.26 13.99 -12.69
CA ILE A 144 11.57 13.02 -13.74
C ILE A 144 10.29 12.63 -14.47
#